data_AF-A0A3D0XXN5-F1
#
_entry.id   AF-A0A3D0XXN5-F1
#
_cell.length_a   1.000
_cell.length_b   1.000
_cell.length_c   1.000
_cell.angle_alpha   90.00
_cell.angle_beta   90.00
_cell.angle_gamma   90.00
#
_symmetry.space_group_name_H-M   'P 1'
#
loop_
_entity.id
_entity.type
_entity.pdbx_description
1 polymer ?
#
loop_
_entity_poly.entity_id
_entity_poly.type
_entity_poly.pdbx_seq_one_letter_code
_entity_poly.pdbx_strand_id
1 'polypeptide(L)'
;MSKKKIIIIILIAFLIVACIFLINLGRKVIILSKYADKCDEYSKITNFYKKTNPEKDVITEFWRKENLGFLKRTSKDDIKMIYYGEDYNWIIVDDKNGKTAVKILKEGAGIEAQTLSTGTLYMDNLWDKIKLAFMSKITTEKVNDIECYKICINDEWQLLINKQNLLLMREINGSTDTGIIEYKMNEVRDEDVLMPNLAGYTINDTTQQ
;
A
#
# COMPACT_ATOMS: atom_id res chain seq x y z
N MET A 1 -27.64 -32.31 40.45
CA MET A 1 -27.96 -30.94 39.99
C MET A 1 -29.21 -31.00 39.10
N SER A 2 -30.23 -30.17 39.33
CA SER A 2 -31.48 -30.26 38.54
C SER A 2 -31.25 -29.91 37.06
N LYS A 3 -31.93 -30.57 36.12
CA LYS A 3 -31.81 -30.32 34.67
C LYS A 3 -31.91 -28.83 34.30
N LYS A 4 -32.78 -28.07 34.98
CA LYS A 4 -32.92 -26.60 34.82
C LYS A 4 -31.62 -25.84 35.16
N LYS A 5 -30.95 -26.22 36.26
CA LYS A 5 -29.66 -25.61 36.67
C LYS A 5 -28.55 -25.92 35.65
N ILE A 6 -28.55 -27.11 35.05
CA ILE A 6 -27.58 -27.49 34.01
C ILE A 6 -27.76 -26.61 32.76
N ILE A 7 -29.01 -26.44 32.29
CA ILE A 7 -29.32 -25.61 31.12
C ILE A 7 -28.92 -24.15 31.33
N ILE A 8 -29.20 -23.59 32.52
CA ILE A 8 -28.81 -22.22 32.86
C ILE A 8 -27.29 -22.04 32.81
N ILE A 9 -26.52 -22.99 33.35
CA ILE A 9 -25.05 -22.94 33.31
C ILE A 9 -24.55 -22.97 31.87
N ILE A 10 -25.10 -23.84 31.02
CA ILE A 10 -24.73 -23.92 29.60
C ILE A 10 -25.04 -22.59 28.90
N LEU A 11 -26.19 -21.99 29.16
CA LEU A 11 -26.61 -20.72 28.55
C LEU A 11 -25.71 -19.55 28.99
N ILE A 12 -25.32 -19.50 30.26
CA ILE A 12 -24.35 -18.52 30.77
C ILE A 12 -22.98 -18.72 30.11
N ALA A 13 -22.50 -19.95 30.02
CA ALA A 13 -21.22 -20.25 29.37
C ALA A 13 -21.23 -19.83 27.89
N PHE A 14 -22.33 -20.12 27.17
CA PHE A 14 -22.52 -19.68 25.80
C PHE A 14 -22.52 -18.15 25.66
N LEU A 15 -23.22 -17.43 26.55
CA LEU A 15 -23.23 -15.97 26.56
C LEU A 15 -21.83 -15.37 26.80
N ILE A 16 -21.04 -15.96 27.69
CA ILE A 16 -19.65 -15.51 27.94
C ILE A 16 -18.80 -15.65 26.67
N VAL A 17 -18.87 -16.81 26.00
CA VAL A 17 -18.15 -17.05 24.75
C VAL A 17 -18.59 -16.08 23.66
N ALA A 18 -19.90 -15.83 23.53
CA ALA A 18 -20.45 -14.87 22.58
C ALA A 18 -19.98 -13.44 22.87
N CYS A 19 -19.93 -13.01 24.13
CA CYS A 19 -19.42 -11.70 24.52
C CYS A 19 -17.93 -11.54 24.17
N ILE A 20 -17.09 -12.53 24.49
CA ILE A 20 -15.66 -12.50 24.13
C ILE A 20 -15.48 -12.42 22.62
N PHE A 21 -16.27 -13.19 21.87
CA PHE A 21 -16.27 -13.14 20.42
C PHE A 21 -16.64 -11.75 19.87
N LEU A 22 -17.72 -11.14 20.37
CA LEU A 22 -18.17 -9.81 19.95
C LEU A 22 -17.17 -8.72 20.30
N ILE A 23 -16.52 -8.79 21.48
CA ILE A 23 -15.46 -7.86 21.87
C ILE A 23 -14.27 -7.95 20.89
N ASN A 24 -13.86 -9.17 20.56
CA ASN A 24 -12.77 -9.39 19.61
C ASN A 24 -13.13 -8.91 18.20
N LEU A 25 -14.35 -9.19 17.74
CA LEU A 25 -14.84 -8.72 16.45
C LEU A 25 -14.90 -7.19 16.41
N GLY A 26 -15.46 -6.56 17.44
CA GLY A 26 -15.51 -5.10 17.58
C GLY A 26 -14.13 -4.46 17.55
N ARG A 27 -13.14 -5.03 18.25
CA ARG A 27 -11.75 -4.56 18.19
C ARG A 27 -11.20 -4.57 16.77
N LYS A 28 -11.41 -5.65 16.02
CA LYS A 28 -10.94 -5.76 14.63
C LYS A 28 -11.63 -4.75 13.72
N VAL A 29 -12.95 -4.57 13.86
CA VAL A 29 -13.71 -3.57 13.11
C VAL A 29 -13.18 -2.15 13.37
N ILE A 30 -12.84 -1.81 14.62
CA ILE A 30 -12.25 -0.51 14.96
C ILE A 30 -10.90 -0.31 14.28
N ILE A 31 -10.03 -1.32 14.30
CA ILE A 31 -8.70 -1.26 13.65
C ILE A 31 -8.86 -1.03 12.14
N LEU A 32 -9.70 -1.83 11.49
CA LEU A 32 -9.97 -1.71 10.06
C LEU A 32 -10.62 -0.38 9.68
N SER A 33 -11.53 0.14 10.53
CA SER A 33 -12.14 1.45 10.32
C SER A 33 -11.10 2.56 10.33
N LYS A 34 -10.25 2.60 11.38
CA LYS A 34 -9.18 3.60 11.48
C LYS A 34 -8.19 3.50 10.32
N TYR A 35 -7.88 2.29 9.87
CA TYR A 35 -7.00 2.07 8.72
C TYR A 35 -7.62 2.64 7.44
N ALA A 36 -8.89 2.33 7.13
CA ALA A 36 -9.58 2.89 5.97
C ALA A 36 -9.62 4.43 6.01
N ASP A 37 -9.96 5.01 7.16
CA ASP A 37 -10.02 6.46 7.33
C ASP A 37 -8.63 7.10 7.07
N LYS A 38 -7.55 6.45 7.52
CA LYS A 38 -6.18 6.89 7.24
C LYS A 38 -5.77 6.71 5.79
N CYS A 39 -6.19 5.64 5.12
CA CYS A 39 -5.96 5.50 3.69
C CYS A 39 -6.64 6.63 2.89
N ASP A 40 -7.87 7.02 3.24
CA ASP A 40 -8.54 8.16 2.61
C ASP A 40 -7.79 9.48 2.88
N GLU A 41 -7.34 9.72 4.11
CA GLU A 41 -6.50 10.89 4.46
C GLU A 41 -5.19 10.91 3.65
N TYR A 42 -4.49 9.77 3.60
CA TYR A 42 -3.21 9.65 2.89
C TYR A 42 -3.34 9.68 1.38
N SER A 43 -4.50 9.31 0.82
CA SER A 43 -4.76 9.43 -0.62
C SER A 43 -4.71 10.87 -1.11
N LYS A 44 -4.93 11.84 -0.22
CA LYS A 44 -4.97 13.29 -0.49
C LYS A 44 -3.62 13.96 -0.27
N ILE A 45 -2.65 13.28 0.34
CA ILE A 45 -1.31 13.83 0.54
C ILE A 45 -0.56 13.81 -0.79
N THR A 46 -0.03 14.97 -1.17
CA THR A 46 0.68 15.15 -2.43
C THR A 46 2.17 15.45 -2.26
N ASN A 47 2.69 15.57 -1.03
CA ASN A 47 4.14 15.71 -0.78
C ASN A 47 4.67 14.52 0.01
N PHE A 48 5.27 13.55 -0.68
CA PHE A 48 5.84 12.37 -0.02
C PHE A 48 6.84 11.61 -0.89
N TYR A 49 7.73 10.91 -0.21
CA TYR A 49 8.57 9.86 -0.77
C TYR A 49 8.09 8.49 -0.29
N LYS A 50 8.13 7.50 -1.19
CA LYS A 50 7.83 6.09 -0.92
C LYS A 50 8.89 5.22 -1.58
N LYS A 51 9.42 4.26 -0.83
CA LYS A 51 10.36 3.26 -1.35
C LYS A 51 9.85 1.86 -1.04
N THR A 52 9.91 0.98 -2.02
CA THR A 52 9.67 -0.45 -1.85
C THR A 52 10.91 -1.22 -2.28
N ASN A 53 11.28 -2.21 -1.46
CA ASN A 53 12.38 -3.10 -1.75
C ASN A 53 11.90 -4.56 -1.59
N PRO A 54 11.10 -5.07 -2.54
CA PRO A 54 10.80 -6.49 -2.58
C PRO A 54 12.09 -7.29 -2.67
N GLU A 55 12.17 -8.42 -1.97
CA GLU A 55 13.35 -9.33 -2.00
C GLU A 55 13.69 -9.82 -3.42
N LYS A 56 12.83 -9.56 -4.41
CA LYS A 56 12.96 -9.90 -5.84
C LYS A 56 13.75 -8.88 -6.68
N ASP A 57 14.80 -8.26 -6.13
CA ASP A 57 15.84 -7.55 -6.90
C ASP A 57 15.41 -6.27 -7.67
N VAL A 58 14.27 -5.65 -7.33
CA VAL A 58 13.83 -4.37 -7.93
C VAL A 58 13.49 -3.36 -6.85
N ILE A 59 14.29 -2.30 -6.75
CA ILE A 59 13.98 -1.16 -5.89
C ILE A 59 13.07 -0.22 -6.66
N THR A 60 11.92 0.11 -6.08
CA THR A 60 11.04 1.16 -6.61
C THR A 60 11.03 2.32 -5.65
N GLU A 61 11.38 3.49 -6.16
CA GLU A 61 11.36 4.75 -5.44
C GLU A 61 10.35 5.68 -6.10
N PHE A 62 9.58 6.39 -5.30
CA PHE A 62 8.56 7.31 -5.78
C PHE A 62 8.59 8.59 -4.97
N TRP A 63 8.61 9.72 -5.67
CA TRP A 63 8.52 11.06 -5.12
C TRP A 63 7.31 11.74 -5.72
N ARG A 64 6.50 12.36 -4.86
CA ARG A 64 5.38 13.20 -5.26
C ARG A 64 5.51 14.56 -4.60
N LYS A 65 5.24 15.60 -5.38
CA LYS A 65 4.98 16.95 -4.90
C LYS A 65 3.86 17.55 -5.74
N GLU A 66 2.70 17.78 -5.13
CA GLU A 66 1.50 18.29 -5.80
C GLU A 66 1.07 17.35 -6.95
N ASN A 67 1.08 17.87 -8.19
CA ASN A 67 0.74 17.12 -9.41
C ASN A 67 1.96 16.44 -10.06
N LEU A 68 3.18 16.74 -9.57
CA LEU A 68 4.40 16.17 -10.11
C LEU A 68 4.71 14.84 -9.42
N GLY A 69 4.86 13.80 -10.23
CA GLY A 69 5.32 12.48 -9.82
C GLY A 69 6.64 12.13 -10.49
N PHE A 70 7.55 11.53 -9.74
CA PHE A 70 8.77 10.94 -10.24
C PHE A 70 8.87 9.51 -9.69
N LEU A 71 8.73 8.50 -10.55
CA LEU A 71 8.87 7.10 -10.17
C LEU A 71 10.12 6.53 -10.80
N LYS A 72 11.03 5.99 -10.00
CA LYS A 72 12.26 5.35 -10.44
C LYS A 72 12.23 3.88 -10.06
N ARG A 73 12.34 3.00 -11.05
CA ARG A 73 12.57 1.57 -10.85
C ARG A 73 14.01 1.28 -11.19
N THR A 74 14.72 0.63 -10.26
CA THR A 74 16.09 0.15 -10.45
C THR A 74 16.08 -1.36 -10.30
N SER A 75 16.34 -2.09 -11.39
CA SER A 75 16.56 -3.53 -11.31
C SER A 75 18.02 -3.84 -10.94
N LYS A 76 18.30 -5.09 -10.57
CA LYS A 76 19.66 -5.60 -10.37
C LYS A 76 20.59 -5.43 -11.58
N ASP A 77 20.02 -5.40 -12.78
CA ASP A 77 20.78 -5.17 -14.03
C ASP A 77 20.99 -3.66 -14.31
N ASP A 78 20.82 -2.81 -13.28
CA ASP A 78 20.91 -1.35 -13.34
C ASP A 78 19.96 -0.69 -14.36
N ILE A 79 18.90 -1.39 -14.77
CA ILE A 79 17.86 -0.81 -15.64
C ILE A 79 17.12 0.25 -14.83
N LYS A 80 17.22 1.51 -15.29
CA LYS A 80 16.53 2.64 -14.69
C LYS A 80 15.37 3.03 -15.57
N MET A 81 14.17 2.93 -15.02
CA MET A 81 12.95 3.41 -15.67
C MET A 81 12.37 4.54 -14.83
N ILE A 82 12.23 5.70 -15.46
CA ILE A 82 11.69 6.91 -14.84
C ILE A 82 10.36 7.24 -15.49
N TYR A 83 9.34 7.42 -14.66
CA TYR A 83 8.06 7.98 -15.05
C TYR A 83 7.97 9.40 -14.53
N TYR A 84 7.64 10.36 -15.40
CA TYR A 84 7.67 11.79 -15.07
C TYR A 84 6.52 12.59 -15.70
N GLY A 85 6.12 13.67 -15.03
CA GLY A 85 5.16 14.67 -15.51
C GLY A 85 3.81 14.59 -14.80
N GLU A 86 2.91 15.51 -15.11
CA GLU A 86 1.49 15.38 -14.73
C GLU A 86 0.96 14.07 -15.33
N ASP A 87 0.46 13.18 -14.47
CA ASP A 87 -0.01 11.84 -14.84
C ASP A 87 1.03 10.98 -15.61
N TYR A 88 2.33 11.17 -15.37
CA TYR A 88 3.41 10.34 -15.92
C TYR A 88 3.46 10.24 -17.46
N ASN A 89 3.31 11.38 -18.15
CA ASN A 89 3.36 11.44 -19.61
C ASN A 89 4.75 11.23 -20.25
N TRP A 90 5.78 10.94 -19.45
CA TRP A 90 7.11 10.54 -19.91
C TRP A 90 7.52 9.18 -19.34
N ILE A 91 8.06 8.32 -20.20
CA ILE A 91 8.84 7.13 -19.80
C ILE A 91 10.26 7.32 -20.30
N ILE A 92 11.22 7.31 -19.38
CA ILE A 92 12.64 7.46 -19.66
C ILE A 92 13.33 6.16 -19.23
N VAL A 93 14.05 5.52 -20.15
CA VAL A 93 14.74 4.25 -19.91
C VAL A 93 16.24 4.45 -20.14
N ASP A 94 17.03 4.04 -19.16
CA ASP A 94 18.48 3.90 -19.24
C ASP A 94 18.82 2.43 -18.95
N ASP A 95 19.21 1.70 -19.98
CA ASP A 95 19.57 0.29 -19.91
C ASP A 95 20.82 -0.02 -20.75
N LYS A 96 21.22 -1.30 -20.78
CA LYS A 96 22.35 -1.78 -21.59
C LYS A 96 22.19 -1.59 -23.10
N ASN A 97 20.97 -1.38 -23.59
CA ASN A 97 20.65 -1.18 -25.00
C ASN A 97 20.66 0.31 -25.38
N GLY A 98 20.67 1.22 -24.40
CA GLY A 98 20.88 2.65 -24.59
C GLY A 98 19.93 3.51 -23.77
N LYS A 99 19.93 4.80 -24.10
CA LYS A 99 19.14 5.84 -23.44
C LYS A 99 17.99 6.27 -24.32
N THR A 100 16.77 5.99 -23.90
CA THR A 100 15.56 6.35 -24.66
C THR A 100 14.57 7.11 -23.79
N ALA A 101 13.87 8.06 -24.39
CA ALA A 101 12.79 8.79 -23.74
C ALA A 101 11.58 8.80 -24.66
N VAL A 102 10.42 8.47 -24.13
CA VAL A 102 9.16 8.41 -24.87
C VAL A 102 8.14 9.27 -24.18
N LYS A 103 7.49 10.14 -24.95
CA LYS A 103 6.32 10.88 -24.50
C LYS A 103 5.05 10.09 -24.84
N ILE A 104 4.19 9.89 -23.84
CA ILE A 104 3.00 9.06 -23.95
C ILE A 104 1.75 9.94 -23.81
N LEU A 105 0.76 9.68 -24.67
CA LEU A 105 -0.57 10.28 -24.56
C LEU A 105 -1.36 9.57 -23.46
N LYS A 106 -2.09 10.35 -22.66
CA LYS A 106 -2.83 9.91 -21.47
C LYS A 106 -3.80 8.75 -21.75
N GLU A 107 -4.43 8.74 -22.92
CA GLU A 107 -5.35 7.67 -23.33
C GLU A 107 -4.57 6.39 -23.67
N GLY A 108 -4.52 5.46 -22.70
CA GLY A 108 -3.99 4.11 -22.90
C GLY A 108 -2.75 3.75 -22.08
N ALA A 109 -2.14 4.70 -21.35
CA ALA A 109 -0.92 4.42 -20.57
C ALA A 109 -1.18 3.61 -19.29
N GLY A 110 -2.36 3.78 -18.65
CA GLY A 110 -2.72 3.07 -17.41
C GLY A 110 -1.86 3.41 -16.19
N ILE A 111 -1.10 4.52 -16.23
CA ILE A 111 -0.21 4.93 -15.14
C ILE A 111 -0.86 6.11 -14.42
N GLU A 112 -1.48 5.83 -13.27
CA GLU A 112 -2.09 6.85 -12.42
C GLU A 112 -1.09 7.39 -11.39
N ALA A 113 -1.18 8.67 -11.07
CA ALA A 113 -0.40 9.32 -10.02
C ALA A 113 -0.46 8.51 -8.71
N GLN A 114 0.67 7.93 -8.31
CA GLN A 114 0.75 7.12 -7.10
C GLN A 114 0.35 7.94 -5.87
N THR A 115 -0.47 7.37 -4.99
CA THR A 115 -0.82 7.98 -3.71
C THR A 115 0.03 7.38 -2.59
N LEU A 116 0.09 8.08 -1.45
CA LEU A 116 0.94 7.68 -0.33
C LEU A 116 0.54 6.30 0.18
N SER A 117 -0.76 6.08 0.32
CA SER A 117 -1.34 4.78 0.59
C SER A 117 -2.73 4.72 -0.04
N THR A 118 -2.93 3.83 -0.99
CA THR A 118 -4.25 3.25 -1.23
C THR A 118 -4.44 2.11 -0.24
N GLY A 119 -5.59 2.03 0.42
CA GLY A 119 -5.92 0.81 1.15
C GLY A 119 -6.06 -0.30 0.12
N THR A 120 -5.34 -1.41 0.27
CA THR A 120 -5.54 -2.59 -0.61
C THR A 120 -6.77 -3.40 -0.20
N LEU A 121 -7.31 -3.08 0.97
CA LEU A 121 -8.57 -3.58 1.50
C LEU A 121 -9.69 -2.60 1.14
N TYR A 122 -10.48 -2.93 0.12
CA TYR A 122 -11.69 -2.17 -0.23
C TYR A 122 -12.75 -2.35 0.85
N MET A 123 -13.09 -1.26 1.54
CA MET A 123 -13.99 -1.27 2.71
C MET A 123 -14.88 -0.03 2.73
N ASP A 124 -15.82 0.03 1.79
CA ASP A 124 -16.61 1.23 1.52
C ASP A 124 -17.64 1.55 2.62
N ASN A 125 -18.04 0.53 3.39
CA ASN A 125 -19.06 0.67 4.42
C ASN A 125 -18.78 -0.21 5.65
N LEU A 126 -19.57 -0.01 6.70
CA LEU A 126 -19.44 -0.75 7.96
C LEU A 126 -19.61 -2.27 7.78
N TRP A 127 -20.46 -2.70 6.85
CA TRP A 127 -20.71 -4.12 6.63
C TRP A 127 -19.49 -4.83 6.03
N ASP A 128 -18.78 -4.18 5.11
CA ASP A 128 -17.54 -4.71 4.55
C ASP A 128 -16.43 -4.78 5.61
N LYS A 129 -16.35 -3.78 6.49
CA LYS A 129 -15.46 -3.79 7.66
C LYS A 129 -15.79 -4.96 8.61
N ILE A 130 -17.07 -5.23 8.86
CA ILE A 130 -17.51 -6.37 9.69
C ILE A 130 -17.15 -7.71 9.05
N LYS A 131 -17.45 -7.89 7.76
CA LYS A 131 -17.10 -9.12 7.02
C LYS A 131 -15.60 -9.38 7.06
N LEU A 132 -14.80 -8.35 6.77
CA LEU A 132 -13.36 -8.49 6.77
C LEU A 132 -12.80 -8.74 8.18
N ALA A 133 -13.34 -8.09 9.20
CA ALA A 133 -12.99 -8.37 10.60
C ALA A 133 -13.32 -9.81 11.03
N PHE A 134 -14.43 -10.36 10.52
CA PHE A 134 -14.82 -11.74 10.79
C PHE A 134 -13.86 -12.74 10.14
N MET A 135 -13.51 -12.52 8.86
CA MET A 135 -12.64 -13.43 8.10
C MET A 135 -11.16 -13.29 8.45
N SER A 136 -10.73 -12.11 8.89
CA SER A 136 -9.31 -11.83 9.14
C SER A 136 -8.84 -12.25 10.52
N LYS A 137 -7.57 -12.63 10.62
CA LYS A 137 -6.82 -12.72 11.87
C LYS A 137 -5.99 -11.44 12.03
N ILE A 138 -6.20 -10.72 13.13
CA ILE A 138 -5.42 -9.50 13.45
C ILE A 138 -4.58 -9.74 14.70
N THR A 139 -3.26 -9.80 14.53
CA THR A 139 -2.28 -9.95 15.60
C THR A 139 -1.33 -8.75 15.64
N THR A 140 -0.42 -8.74 16.62
CA THR A 140 0.68 -7.76 16.69
C THR A 140 1.98 -8.45 16.31
N GLU A 141 2.79 -7.77 15.52
CA GLU A 141 4.14 -8.20 15.13
C GLU A 141 5.07 -6.98 15.16
N LYS A 142 6.37 -7.19 15.37
CA LYS A 142 7.37 -6.11 15.41
C LYS A 142 8.23 -6.19 14.16
N VAL A 143 8.28 -5.11 13.38
CA VAL A 143 9.03 -5.00 12.11
C VAL A 143 9.97 -3.82 12.23
N ASN A 144 11.28 -4.02 12.13
CA ASN A 144 12.30 -2.96 12.27
C ASN A 144 12.05 -2.07 13.49
N ASP A 145 11.82 -2.69 14.63
CA ASP A 145 11.47 -2.05 15.89
C ASP A 145 10.11 -1.34 16.00
N ILE A 146 9.30 -1.36 14.95
CA ILE A 146 7.97 -0.75 14.91
C ILE A 146 6.90 -1.81 15.22
N GLU A 147 6.01 -1.52 16.17
CA GLU A 147 4.83 -2.36 16.38
C GLU A 147 3.84 -2.20 15.22
N CYS A 148 3.45 -3.33 14.64
CA CYS A 148 2.52 -3.43 13.53
C CYS A 148 1.29 -4.27 13.90
N TYR A 149 0.15 -3.93 13.31
CA TYR A 149 -0.93 -4.89 13.13
C TYR A 149 -0.56 -5.81 11.96
N LYS A 150 -0.57 -7.12 12.20
CA LYS A 150 -0.56 -8.13 11.14
C LYS A 150 -2.00 -8.53 10.86
N ILE A 151 -2.47 -8.26 9.66
CA ILE A 151 -3.81 -8.64 9.20
C ILE A 151 -3.65 -9.76 8.17
N CYS A 152 -4.04 -10.97 8.54
CA CYS A 152 -4.12 -12.11 7.62
C CYS A 152 -5.57 -12.26 7.16
N ILE A 153 -5.85 -12.09 5.87
CA ILE A 153 -7.18 -12.32 5.30
C ILE A 153 -7.37 -13.80 5.00
N ASN A 154 -6.33 -14.43 4.47
CA ASN A 154 -6.19 -15.87 4.26
C ASN A 154 -4.69 -16.22 4.35
N ASP A 155 -4.31 -17.44 3.95
CA ASP A 155 -2.91 -17.89 4.04
C ASP A 155 -1.98 -17.13 3.06
N GLU A 156 -2.52 -16.59 1.97
CA GLU A 156 -1.78 -15.95 0.90
C GLU A 156 -1.78 -14.42 0.97
N TRP A 157 -2.74 -13.81 1.69
CA TRP A 157 -2.90 -12.36 1.77
C TRP A 157 -2.69 -11.83 3.19
N GLN A 158 -1.58 -11.12 3.38
CA GLN A 158 -1.13 -10.59 4.64
C GLN A 158 -0.71 -9.12 4.50
N LEU A 159 -1.13 -8.29 5.44
CA LEU A 159 -0.73 -6.89 5.54
C LEU A 159 -0.04 -6.65 6.88
N LEU A 160 1.06 -5.90 6.86
CA LEU A 160 1.71 -5.34 8.04
C LEU A 160 1.45 -3.84 8.06
N ILE A 161 0.75 -3.35 9.07
CA ILE A 161 0.33 -1.94 9.18
C ILE A 161 0.92 -1.36 10.46
N ASN A 162 1.66 -0.26 10.36
CA ASN A 162 2.22 0.42 11.53
C ASN A 162 1.10 0.86 12.50
N LYS A 163 1.18 0.51 13.79
CA LYS A 163 0.09 0.84 14.74
C LYS A 163 -0.05 2.33 15.04
N GLN A 164 1.03 3.11 14.92
CA GLN A 164 1.07 4.51 15.29
C GLN A 164 0.45 5.40 14.21
N ASN A 165 0.87 5.21 12.95
CA ASN A 165 0.42 6.04 11.83
C ASN A 165 -0.49 5.31 10.84
N LEU A 166 -0.67 3.99 10.97
CA LEU A 166 -1.52 3.17 10.10
C LEU A 166 -1.08 3.13 8.63
N LEU A 167 0.17 3.48 8.33
CA LEU A 167 0.74 3.24 7.00
C LEU A 167 1.04 1.75 6.79
N LEU A 168 0.81 1.28 5.56
CA LEU A 168 1.17 -0.06 5.13
C LEU A 168 2.69 -0.21 5.08
N MET A 169 3.24 -1.15 5.84
CA MET A 169 4.67 -1.45 5.90
C MET A 169 5.10 -2.61 5.02
N ARG A 170 4.20 -3.55 4.72
CA ARG A 170 4.43 -4.65 3.77
C ARG A 170 3.10 -5.28 3.42
N GLU A 171 2.97 -5.73 2.19
CA GLU A 171 1.87 -6.58 1.75
C GLU A 171 2.42 -7.80 1.03
N ILE A 172 1.88 -8.96 1.39
CA ILE A 172 2.08 -10.22 0.69
C ILE A 172 0.72 -10.63 0.15
N ASN A 173 0.61 -10.88 -1.14
CA ASN A 173 -0.60 -11.36 -1.80
C ASN A 173 -0.22 -12.42 -2.84
N GLY A 174 -0.35 -13.69 -2.44
CA GLY A 174 0.10 -14.84 -3.22
C GLY A 174 1.60 -14.79 -3.49
N SER A 175 1.98 -14.71 -4.77
CA SER A 175 3.38 -14.59 -5.19
C SER A 175 3.92 -13.15 -5.16
N THR A 176 3.08 -12.17 -4.87
CA THR A 176 3.46 -10.75 -4.79
C THR A 176 3.86 -10.41 -3.36
N ASP A 177 5.01 -9.77 -3.21
CA ASP A 177 5.49 -9.23 -1.95
C ASP A 177 6.04 -7.85 -2.24
N THR A 178 5.55 -6.83 -1.54
CA THR A 178 6.02 -5.46 -1.71
C THR A 178 7.41 -5.24 -1.12
N GLY A 179 7.90 -6.16 -0.28
CA GLY A 179 8.97 -5.89 0.65
C GLY A 179 8.58 -4.84 1.69
N ILE A 180 9.54 -4.44 2.52
CA ILE A 180 9.32 -3.35 3.47
C ILE A 180 9.16 -2.03 2.72
N ILE A 181 8.12 -1.29 3.07
CA ILE A 181 7.81 0.02 2.52
C ILE A 181 8.31 1.10 3.47
N GLU A 182 9.12 2.01 2.94
CA GLU A 182 9.63 3.18 3.65
C GLU A 182 8.94 4.44 3.13
N TYR A 183 8.64 5.38 4.04
CA TYR A 183 7.98 6.64 3.70
C TYR A 183 8.73 7.83 4.30
N LYS A 184 8.72 8.96 3.59
CA LYS A 184 9.03 10.28 4.15
C LYS A 184 7.92 11.25 3.73
N MET A 185 7.36 11.99 4.68
CA MET A 185 6.24 12.89 4.42
C MET A 185 6.69 14.34 4.50
N ASN A 186 6.20 15.18 3.58
CA ASN A 186 6.50 16.62 3.56
C ASN A 186 7.99 16.97 3.44
N GLU A 187 8.81 16.06 2.90
CA GLU A 187 10.25 16.25 2.73
C GLU A 187 10.66 16.36 1.25
N VAL A 188 9.74 16.17 0.30
CA VAL A 188 10.04 16.27 -1.14
C VAL A 188 10.14 17.74 -1.54
N ARG A 189 11.28 18.08 -2.14
CA ARG A 189 11.61 19.41 -2.65
C ARG A 189 11.39 19.47 -4.15
N ASP A 190 11.39 20.69 -4.71
CA ASP A 190 11.22 20.87 -6.16
C ASP A 190 12.33 20.17 -6.94
N GLU A 191 13.56 20.19 -6.42
CA GLU A 191 14.73 19.50 -6.97
C GLU A 191 14.56 17.98 -7.11
N ASP A 192 13.79 17.34 -6.22
CA ASP A 192 13.56 15.89 -6.22
C ASP A 192 12.58 15.44 -7.31
N VAL A 193 11.78 16.38 -7.83
CA VAL A 193 10.76 16.13 -8.86
C VAL A 193 11.04 16.94 -10.13
N LEU A 194 12.30 17.31 -10.38
CA LEU A 194 12.71 17.91 -11.64
C LEU A 194 12.76 16.84 -12.75
N MET A 195 12.42 17.27 -13.97
CA MET A 195 12.61 16.46 -15.17
C MET A 195 14.09 16.07 -15.28
N PRO A 196 14.42 14.78 -15.49
CA PRO A 196 15.78 14.38 -15.79
C PRO A 196 16.36 15.11 -16.99
N ASN A 197 17.66 15.38 -16.95
CA ASN A 197 18.37 15.87 -18.12
C ASN A 197 18.38 14.79 -19.21
N LEU A 198 17.72 15.07 -20.33
CA LEU A 198 17.61 14.17 -21.48
C LEU A 198 18.76 14.31 -22.49
N ALA A 199 19.83 15.02 -22.17
CA ALA A 199 21.00 15.10 -23.03
C ALA A 199 21.57 13.70 -23.32
N GLY A 200 21.63 13.33 -24.61
CA GLY A 200 22.10 12.02 -25.07
C GLY A 200 21.04 10.92 -25.07
N TYR A 201 19.77 11.23 -24.80
CA TYR A 201 18.66 10.30 -24.98
C TYR A 201 18.11 10.37 -26.41
N THR A 202 17.78 9.22 -27.00
CA THR A 202 16.97 9.16 -28.20
C THR A 202 15.51 9.40 -27.82
N ILE A 203 14.90 10.46 -28.34
CA ILE A 203 13.51 10.84 -28.05
C ILE A 203 12.62 10.26 -29.15
N ASN A 204 11.65 9.43 -28.76
CA ASN A 204 10.61 8.93 -29.65
C ASN A 204 9.27 9.55 -29.27
N ASP A 205 8.61 10.21 -30.22
CA ASP A 205 7.24 10.67 -30.04
C ASP A 205 6.27 9.58 -30.51
N THR A 206 5.47 9.04 -29.59
CA THR A 206 4.27 8.29 -29.96
C THR A 206 3.15 9.27 -30.33
N THR A 207 3.29 9.94 -31.48
CA THR A 207 2.14 10.56 -32.16
C THR A 207 1.34 9.44 -32.82
N GLN A 208 0.30 8.93 -32.17
CA GLN A 208 -0.68 8.11 -32.87
C GLN A 208 -1.59 9.04 -33.69
N GLN A 209 -1.72 8.69 -34.97
CA GLN A 209 -2.75 9.16 -35.90
C GLN A 209 -4.16 8.82 -35.41
#